data_AF-A0AAV5WEE8-F1
#
_entry.id   AF-A0AAV5WEE8-F1
#
_cell.length_a   1.000
_cell.length_b   1.000
_cell.length_c   1.000
_cell.angle_alpha   90.00
_cell.angle_beta   90.00
_cell.angle_gamma   90.00
#
_symmetry.space_group_name_H-M   'P 1'
#
loop_
_entity.id
_entity.type
_entity.pdbx_description
1 polymer ?
#
loop_
_entity_poly.entity_id
_entity_poly.type
_entity_poly.pdbx_seq_one_letter_code
_entity_poly.pdbx_strand_id
1 'polypeptide(L)'
;LQESSKRRIDSSLIILLISDGNSKDHWEDITKTAHLIFTQRNVQVLALTVSEKYSKDELKAWTMNDSNIFTARNQAAWLNRVKGDLATCTQGSIERLPTTFRPTP
;
A
#
# COMPACT_ATOMS: atom_id res chain seq x y z
N LEU A 1 1.14 -15.57 24.37
CA LEU A 1 0.11 -14.65 23.80
C LEU A 1 0.86 -13.46 23.23
N GLN A 2 1.16 -13.52 21.93
CA GLN A 2 1.93 -12.49 21.25
C GLN A 2 0.95 -11.34 20.95
N GLU A 3 1.08 -10.23 21.67
CA GLU A 3 0.32 -9.02 21.37
C GLU A 3 0.69 -8.54 19.97
N SER A 4 -0.13 -8.88 18.99
CA SER A 4 -0.07 -8.27 17.67
C SER A 4 -0.45 -6.81 17.84
N SER A 5 0.55 -5.93 17.87
CA SER A 5 0.37 -4.48 17.92
C SER A 5 -0.69 -4.07 16.89
N LYS A 6 -1.90 -3.75 17.36
CA LYS A 6 -3.04 -3.49 16.49
C LYS A 6 -2.74 -2.24 15.68
N ARG A 7 -2.75 -2.36 14.36
CA ARG A 7 -2.49 -1.23 13.47
C ARG A 7 -3.45 -0.08 13.78
N ARG A 8 -2.91 1.14 13.83
CA ARG A 8 -3.68 2.37 13.95
C ARG A 8 -4.65 2.52 12.78
N ILE A 9 -5.95 2.64 13.08
CA ILE A 9 -7.02 2.70 12.08
C ILE A 9 -6.91 3.95 11.20
N ASP A 10 -6.36 5.03 11.73
CA ASP A 10 -6.15 6.32 11.08
C ASP A 10 -4.79 6.46 10.38
N SER A 11 -3.99 5.39 10.32
CA SER A 11 -2.70 5.39 9.62
C SER A 11 -2.83 4.93 8.18
N SER A 12 -2.03 5.49 7.27
CA SER A 12 -1.82 4.92 5.93
C SER A 12 -0.80 3.79 6.01
N LEU A 13 -1.09 2.65 5.37
CA LEU A 13 -0.18 1.52 5.23
C LEU A 13 0.28 1.41 3.78
N ILE A 14 1.56 1.65 3.57
CA ILE A 14 2.20 1.48 2.26
C ILE A 14 3.11 0.26 2.36
N ILE A 15 2.89 -0.73 1.51
CA ILE A 15 3.72 -1.92 1.38
C ILE A 15 4.52 -1.78 0.09
N LEU A 16 5.84 -1.79 0.23
CA LEU A 16 6.76 -1.77 -0.89
C LEU A 16 7.20 -3.20 -1.19
N LEU A 17 6.67 -3.77 -2.28
CA LEU A 17 7.02 -5.11 -2.73
C LEU A 17 8.18 -5.03 -3.73
N ILE A 18 9.38 -5.41 -3.33
CA ILE A 18 10.55 -5.45 -4.20
C ILE A 18 10.90 -6.91 -4.45
N SER A 19 10.70 -7.38 -5.67
CA SER A 19 10.86 -8.79 -6.04
C SER A 19 11.22 -8.92 -7.52
N ASP A 20 11.84 -10.01 -7.93
CA ASP A 20 12.01 -10.35 -9.35
C ASP A 20 10.69 -10.69 -10.05
N GLY A 21 9.62 -10.92 -9.28
CA GLY A 21 8.25 -11.12 -9.76
C GLY A 21 8.01 -12.52 -10.31
N ASN A 22 8.80 -13.52 -9.89
CA ASN A 22 8.56 -14.93 -10.19
C ASN A 22 8.63 -15.74 -8.89
N SER A 23 7.58 -15.68 -8.08
CA SER A 23 7.48 -16.57 -6.92
C SER A 23 7.39 -18.04 -7.36
N LYS A 24 7.76 -18.93 -6.44
CA LYS A 24 7.44 -20.36 -6.54
C LYS A 24 6.23 -20.73 -5.67
N ASP A 25 5.52 -19.71 -5.19
CA ASP A 25 4.39 -19.89 -4.30
C ASP A 25 3.16 -20.35 -5.09
N HIS A 26 2.26 -21.05 -4.41
CA HIS A 26 1.00 -21.44 -5.02
C HIS A 26 0.15 -20.21 -5.25
N TRP A 27 -0.52 -20.14 -6.40
CA TRP A 27 -1.38 -19.02 -6.77
C TRP A 27 -2.48 -18.72 -5.72
N GLU A 28 -2.99 -19.78 -5.08
CA GLU A 28 -3.98 -19.66 -4.00
C GLU A 28 -3.42 -18.91 -2.78
N ASP A 29 -2.16 -19.14 -2.42
CA ASP A 29 -1.52 -18.47 -1.29
C ASP A 29 -1.30 -16.97 -1.57
N ILE A 30 -0.88 -16.66 -2.80
CA ILE A 30 -0.65 -15.28 -3.27
C ILE A 30 -1.97 -14.50 -3.22
N THR A 31 -3.01 -15.03 -3.85
CA THR A 31 -4.32 -14.36 -3.93
C THR A 31 -4.95 -14.23 -2.54
N LYS A 32 -4.94 -15.28 -1.73
CA LYS A 32 -5.46 -15.24 -0.36
C LYS A 32 -4.74 -14.21 0.51
N THR A 33 -3.42 -14.17 0.44
CA THR A 33 -2.62 -13.23 1.23
C THR A 33 -2.82 -11.80 0.76
N ALA A 34 -2.81 -11.57 -0.55
CA ALA A 34 -3.11 -10.25 -1.11
C ALA A 34 -4.51 -9.78 -0.70
N HIS A 35 -5.53 -10.64 -0.79
CA HIS A 35 -6.88 -10.31 -0.32
C HIS A 35 -6.90 -9.93 1.17
N LEU A 36 -6.21 -10.67 2.03
CA LEU A 36 -6.10 -10.34 3.45
C LEU A 36 -5.45 -8.97 3.68
N ILE A 37 -4.41 -8.62 2.94
CA ILE A 37 -3.78 -7.29 3.01
C ILE A 37 -4.80 -6.20 2.66
N PHE A 38 -5.56 -6.37 1.59
CA PHE A 38 -6.53 -5.38 1.11
C PHE A 38 -7.83 -5.32 1.92
N THR A 39 -8.06 -6.26 2.86
CA THR A 39 -9.11 -6.08 3.88
C THR A 39 -8.80 -4.95 4.87
N GLN A 40 -7.53 -4.52 4.95
CA GLN A 40 -7.11 -3.44 5.82
C GLN A 40 -7.49 -2.08 5.23
N ARG A 41 -7.87 -1.11 6.07
CA ARG A 41 -8.16 0.26 5.61
C ARG A 41 -6.90 0.96 5.14
N ASN A 42 -7.03 1.94 4.22
CA ASN A 42 -5.94 2.83 3.80
C ASN A 42 -4.64 2.08 3.47
N VAL A 43 -4.75 0.96 2.76
CA VAL A 43 -3.61 0.13 2.36
C VAL A 43 -3.31 0.31 0.88
N GLN A 44 -2.03 0.34 0.55
CA GLN A 44 -1.55 0.38 -0.81
C GLN A 44 -0.32 -0.51 -0.93
N VAL A 45 -0.27 -1.28 -2.01
CA VAL A 45 0.90 -2.11 -2.34
C VAL A 45 1.50 -1.57 -3.62
N LEU A 46 2.80 -1.24 -3.59
CA LEU A 46 3.58 -0.76 -4.73
C LEU A 46 4.65 -1.81 -5.05
N ALA A 47 4.56 -2.43 -6.22
CA ALA A 47 5.52 -3.43 -6.65
C ALA A 47 6.62 -2.80 -7.52
N LEU A 48 7.87 -3.19 -7.27
CA LEU A 48 9.02 -2.87 -8.09
C LEU A 48 9.75 -4.17 -8.43
N THR A 49 9.88 -4.46 -9.73
CA THR A 49 10.74 -5.54 -10.22
C THR A 49 11.93 -5.01 -11.00
N VAL A 50 13.09 -5.59 -10.74
CA VAL A 50 14.32 -5.28 -11.50
C VAL A 50 14.55 -6.30 -12.62
N SER A 51 13.79 -7.40 -12.63
CA SER A 51 13.91 -8.45 -13.64
C SER A 51 13.29 -8.03 -14.97
N GLU A 52 13.93 -8.39 -16.07
CA GLU A 52 13.34 -8.26 -17.41
C GLU A 52 12.25 -9.32 -17.68
N LYS A 53 12.35 -10.45 -17.00
CA LYS A 53 11.39 -11.56 -17.08
C LYS A 53 10.70 -11.70 -15.73
N TYR A 54 9.47 -11.21 -15.66
CA TYR A 54 8.64 -11.26 -14.46
C TYR A 54 7.20 -11.64 -14.82
N SER A 55 6.49 -12.27 -13.88
CA SER A 55 5.07 -12.53 -14.00
C SER A 55 4.28 -11.26 -13.66
N LYS A 56 3.76 -10.59 -14.69
CA LYS A 56 2.89 -9.42 -14.49
C LYS A 56 1.62 -9.80 -13.73
N ASP A 57 1.08 -10.99 -13.97
CA ASP A 57 -0.13 -11.47 -13.30
C ASP A 57 0.10 -11.67 -11.80
N GLU A 58 1.28 -12.16 -11.41
CA GLU A 58 1.64 -12.29 -9.99
C GLU A 58 1.78 -10.92 -9.32
N LEU A 59 2.52 -9.99 -9.93
CA LEU A 59 2.66 -8.64 -9.38
C LEU A 59 1.31 -7.92 -9.32
N LYS A 60 0.42 -8.20 -10.28
CA LYS A 60 -0.96 -7.70 -10.28
C LYS A 60 -1.79 -8.31 -9.17
N ALA A 61 -1.64 -9.61 -8.88
CA ALA A 61 -2.33 -10.23 -7.76
C ALA A 61 -1.94 -9.57 -6.42
N TRP A 62 -0.66 -9.26 -6.23
CA TRP A 62 -0.17 -8.57 -5.03
C TRP A 62 -0.61 -7.11 -4.94
N THR A 63 -0.66 -6.38 -6.06
CA THR A 63 -0.95 -4.93 -6.07
C THR A 63 -2.42 -4.60 -6.26
N MET A 64 -3.23 -5.56 -6.73
CA MET A 64 -4.61 -5.42 -7.20
C MET A 64 -4.82 -4.36 -8.29
N ASN A 65 -3.76 -3.71 -8.78
CA ASN A 65 -3.82 -2.63 -9.73
C ASN A 65 -2.54 -2.57 -10.56
N ASP A 66 -2.68 -2.71 -11.88
CA ASP A 66 -1.58 -2.63 -12.84
C ASP A 66 -0.76 -1.33 -12.74
N SER A 67 -1.38 -0.22 -12.35
CA SER A 67 -0.73 1.09 -12.24
C SER A 67 0.25 1.17 -11.06
N ASN A 68 0.19 0.22 -10.13
CA ASN A 68 1.08 0.12 -8.98
C ASN A 68 2.26 -0.84 -9.23
N ILE A 69 2.43 -1.33 -10.46
CA ILE A 69 3.52 -2.21 -10.87
C ILE A 69 4.57 -1.36 -11.60
N PHE A 70 5.79 -1.41 -11.08
CA PHE A 70 6.94 -0.70 -11.62
C PHE A 70 8.07 -1.68 -11.93
N THR A 71 8.93 -1.26 -12.84
CA THR A 71 10.07 -1.98 -13.36
C THR A 71 11.34 -1.15 -13.20
N ALA A 72 12.51 -1.74 -13.40
CA ALA A 72 13.78 -1.00 -13.47
C ALA A 72 13.72 0.19 -14.46
N ARG A 73 12.98 0.06 -15.57
CA ARG A 73 12.87 1.11 -16.60
C ARG A 73 12.15 2.37 -16.11
N ASN A 74 11.27 2.25 -15.12
CA ASN A 74 10.51 3.37 -14.56
C ASN A 74 10.68 3.49 -13.03
N GLN A 75 11.84 3.08 -12.51
CA GLN A 75 12.19 3.19 -11.08
C GLN A 75 12.08 4.63 -10.55
N ALA A 76 12.42 5.63 -11.36
CA ALA A 76 12.27 7.04 -10.97
C ALA A 76 10.79 7.41 -10.71
N ALA A 77 9.87 6.87 -11.52
CA ALA A 77 8.43 7.07 -11.33
C ALA A 77 7.94 6.35 -10.06
N TRP A 78 8.44 5.15 -9.78
CA TRP A 78 8.16 4.45 -8.52
C TRP A 78 8.59 5.28 -7.32
N LEU A 79 9.82 5.80 -7.32
CA LEU A 79 10.33 6.62 -6.23
C LEU A 79 9.51 7.90 -6.04
N ASN A 80 9.13 8.56 -7.14
CA ASN A 80 8.27 9.74 -7.07
C ASN A 80 6.87 9.40 -6.53
N ARG A 81 6.32 8.23 -6.88
CA ARG A 81 5.05 7.76 -6.33
C ARG A 81 5.14 7.54 -4.83
N VAL A 82 6.17 6.83 -4.35
CA VAL A 82 6.40 6.61 -2.91
C VAL A 82 6.55 7.93 -2.17
N LYS A 83 7.31 8.89 -2.71
CA LYS A 83 7.46 10.23 -2.13
C LYS A 83 6.11 10.96 -2.04
N GLY A 84 5.30 10.90 -3.09
CA GLY A 84 3.96 11.49 -3.12
C GLY A 84 3.05 10.89 -2.03
N ASP A 85 3.02 9.56 -1.95
CA ASP A 85 2.19 8.84 -0.98
C ASP A 85 2.65 9.16 0.46
N LEU A 86 3.96 9.25 0.73
CA LEU A 86 4.49 9.66 2.04
C LEU A 86 4.22 11.14 2.37
N ALA A 87 4.20 12.03 1.38
CA ALA A 87 3.93 13.45 1.59
C ALA A 87 2.47 13.71 2.03
N THR A 88 1.53 12.82 1.67
CA THR A 88 0.11 12.96 2.08
C THR A 88 -0.07 12.99 3.60
N CYS A 89 0.83 12.33 4.35
CA CYS A 89 0.85 12.38 5.82
C CYS A 89 1.02 13.80 6.40
N THR A 90 1.58 14.74 5.63
CA THR A 90 1.82 16.12 6.07
C THR A 90 0.68 17.08 5.72
N GLN A 91 -0.28 16.64 4.89
CA GLN A 91 -1.42 17.44 4.42
C GLN A 91 -2.73 17.06 5.10
N GLY A 92 -2.66 16.36 6.23
CA GLY A 92 -3.75 16.25 7.20
C GLY A 92 -3.96 17.56 7.95
N SER A 93 -4.25 18.65 7.23
CA SER A 93 -4.89 19.81 7.84
C SER A 93 -6.26 19.37 8.33
N ILE A 94 -6.35 19.15 9.65
CA ILE A 94 -7.52 19.38 10.51
C ILE A 94 -8.77 19.75 9.69
N GLU A 95 -9.58 18.76 9.33
CA GLU A 95 -10.99 19.03 9.13
C GLU A 95 -11.52 19.40 10.51
N ARG A 96 -11.58 20.72 10.75
CA ARG A 96 -12.11 21.30 11.98
C ARG A 96 -13.53 20.75 12.13
N LEU A 97 -13.70 19.81 13.05
CA LEU A 97 -15.02 19.55 13.62
C LEU A 97 -15.64 20.91 13.96
N PRO A 98 -16.91 21.16 13.60
CA PRO A 98 -17.54 22.43 13.92
C PRO A 98 -17.51 22.60 15.44
N THR A 99 -16.80 23.61 15.91
CA THR A 99 -16.84 24.03 17.31
C THR A 99 -18.20 24.65 17.58
N THR A 100 -19.21 23.81 17.78
CA THR A 100 -20.49 24.21 18.35
C THR A 100 -20.75 23.38 19.60
N PHE A 101 -20.05 23.72 20.66
CA PHE A 101 -20.58 23.56 22.01
C PHE A 101 -20.34 24.87 22.74
N ARG A 102 -21.30 25.79 22.57
CA ARG A 102 -21.56 26.85 23.54
C ARG A 102 -22.43 26.23 24.63
N PRO A 103 -22.00 26.18 25.89
CA PRO A 103 -22.92 26.25 26.99
C PRO A 103 -23.24 27.73 27.25
N THR A 104 -24.53 28.06 27.18
CA THR A 104 -25.15 29.23 27.83
C THR A 104 -26.31 28.71 28.66
N PRO A 105 -26.77 29.41 29.70
CA PRO A 105 -26.25 30.63 30.33
C PRO A 105 -25.43 30.36 31.61
#